data_AF-A0A1Q4DVU4-F1
#
_entry.id   AF-A0A1Q4DVU4-F1
#
_cell.length_a   1.000
_cell.length_b   1.000
_cell.length_c   1.000
_cell.angle_alpha   90.00
_cell.angle_beta   90.00
_cell.angle_gamma   90.00
#
_symmetry.space_group_name_H-M   'P 1'
#
loop_
_entity.id
_entity.type
_entity.pdbx_description
1 polymer ?
#
loop_
_entity_poly.entity_id
_entity_poly.type
_entity_poly.pdbx_seq_one_letter_code
_entity_poly.pdbx_strand_id
1 'polypeptide(L)'
;MSWLRRSEPEHPGALPLEGHAGLTDDYFELARFWVSAEQGRSFSIVGTMTHWPPELLGSLLVECVQTAAAGYSAHTGLPEAEVLQGIWRGFDEERARLVADGAEEN
;
A
#
# COMPACT_ATOMS: atom_id res chain seq x y z
N MET A 1 17.06 -30.46 5.30
CA MET A 1 17.66 -29.28 5.95
C MET A 1 18.04 -28.28 4.87
N SER A 2 17.08 -27.45 4.46
CA SER A 2 17.30 -26.37 3.48
C SER A 2 17.77 -25.13 4.23
N TRP A 3 18.89 -24.59 3.78
CA TRP A 3 19.54 -23.40 4.30
C TRP A 3 18.72 -22.17 3.90
N LEU A 4 18.07 -21.53 4.87
CA LEU A 4 17.51 -20.18 4.69
C LEU A 4 18.68 -19.24 4.37
N ARG A 5 18.96 -19.04 3.07
CA ARG A 5 19.70 -17.85 2.64
C ARG A 5 18.87 -16.67 3.11
N ARG A 6 19.47 -15.82 3.94
CA ARG A 6 19.09 -14.41 4.02
C ARG A 6 19.15 -13.90 2.58
N SER A 7 18.02 -13.82 1.90
CA SER A 7 17.93 -13.11 0.63
C SER A 7 18.19 -11.65 0.96
N GLU A 8 19.22 -11.05 0.36
CA GLU A 8 19.40 -9.61 0.46
C GLU A 8 18.11 -8.92 0.02
N PRO A 9 17.69 -7.82 0.67
CA PRO A 9 16.48 -7.11 0.30
C PRO A 9 16.56 -6.68 -1.17
N GLU A 10 15.51 -6.96 -1.94
CA GLU A 10 15.46 -6.60 -3.37
C GLU A 10 15.50 -5.08 -3.60
N HIS A 11 15.18 -4.27 -2.59
CA HIS A 11 15.24 -2.80 -2.62
C HIS A 11 15.58 -2.23 -1.23
N PRO A 12 16.26 -1.06 -1.12
CA PRO A 12 16.43 -0.36 0.14
C PRO A 12 15.12 -0.15 0.90
N GLY A 13 15.09 -0.52 2.18
CA GLY A 13 13.91 -0.40 3.03
C GLY A 13 12.77 -1.35 2.70
N ALA A 14 12.98 -2.38 1.87
CA ALA A 14 11.97 -3.38 1.59
C ALA A 14 11.50 -4.07 2.88
N LEU A 15 10.19 -4.18 3.04
CA LEU A 15 9.58 -4.88 4.18
C LEU A 15 9.89 -6.38 4.05
N PRO A 16 10.49 -7.02 5.07
CA PRO A 16 10.77 -8.44 5.02
C PRO A 16 9.47 -9.24 5.10
N LEU A 17 9.38 -10.34 4.34
CA LEU A 17 8.26 -11.30 4.46
C LEU A 17 8.38 -12.17 5.72
N GLU A 18 9.57 -12.23 6.32
CA GLU A 18 9.82 -12.99 7.55
C GLU A 18 8.98 -12.43 8.72
N GLY A 19 8.29 -13.30 9.45
CA GLY A 19 7.40 -12.92 10.56
C GLY A 19 5.92 -12.80 10.18
N HIS A 20 5.58 -12.84 8.90
CA HIS A 20 4.20 -12.82 8.40
C HIS A 20 3.65 -14.24 8.17
N ALA A 21 3.54 -15.05 9.23
CA ALA A 21 3.15 -16.46 9.14
C ALA A 21 1.77 -16.72 8.49
N GLY A 22 0.91 -15.70 8.37
CA GLY A 22 -0.37 -15.76 7.67
C GLY A 22 -0.28 -15.60 6.15
N LEU A 23 0.87 -15.19 5.61
CA LEU A 23 1.11 -15.11 4.17
C LEU A 23 1.55 -16.50 3.66
N THR A 24 0.56 -17.33 3.34
CA THR A 24 0.77 -18.71 2.83
C THR A 24 0.94 -18.73 1.30
N ASP A 25 1.18 -19.93 0.75
CA ASP A 25 1.27 -20.16 -0.70
C ASP A 25 -0.05 -19.89 -1.46
N ASP A 26 -1.15 -19.62 -0.76
CA ASP A 26 -2.44 -19.23 -1.34
C ASP A 26 -2.51 -17.74 -1.72
N TYR A 27 -1.54 -16.95 -1.27
CA TYR A 27 -1.44 -15.53 -1.55
C TYR A 27 -0.41 -15.29 -2.66
N PHE A 28 -0.64 -14.26 -3.46
CA PHE A 28 0.35 -13.79 -4.42
C PHE A 28 0.59 -12.30 -4.26
N GLU A 29 1.77 -11.86 -4.69
CA GLU A 29 2.13 -10.45 -4.66
C GLU A 29 1.36 -9.68 -5.73
N LEU A 30 0.48 -8.77 -5.31
CA LEU A 30 -0.33 -7.97 -6.22
C LEU A 30 0.38 -6.69 -6.68
N ALA A 31 0.99 -5.99 -5.73
CA ALA A 31 1.59 -4.69 -5.97
C ALA A 31 2.73 -4.43 -5.00
N ARG A 32 3.64 -3.56 -5.44
CA ARG A 32 4.69 -2.98 -4.61
C ARG A 32 4.62 -1.48 -4.67
N PHE A 33 4.79 -0.85 -3.52
CA PHE A 33 4.70 0.60 -3.35
C PHE A 33 6.01 1.12 -2.75
N TRP A 34 6.48 2.23 -3.28
CA TRP A 34 7.62 2.98 -2.74
C TRP A 34 7.24 4.43 -2.55
N VAL A 35 7.83 5.05 -1.53
CA VAL A 35 7.65 6.46 -1.22
C VAL A 35 9.01 7.15 -1.12
N SER A 36 9.13 8.31 -1.73
CA SER A 36 10.22 9.25 -1.50
C SER A 36 9.67 10.43 -0.73
N ALA A 37 9.89 10.43 0.58
CA ALA A 37 9.43 11.52 1.45
C ALA A 37 10.07 12.87 1.07
N GLU A 38 11.35 12.85 0.67
CA GLU A 38 12.08 14.05 0.23
C GLU A 38 11.48 14.66 -1.05
N GLN A 39 11.09 13.82 -2.00
CA GLN A 39 10.55 14.28 -3.28
C GLN A 39 9.02 14.43 -3.26
N GLY A 40 8.35 14.01 -2.19
CA GLY A 40 6.88 13.98 -2.10
C GLY A 40 6.26 13.12 -3.19
N ARG A 41 6.91 12.01 -3.58
CA ARG A 41 6.47 11.14 -4.69
C ARG A 41 6.28 9.70 -4.23
N SER A 42 5.33 9.03 -4.87
CA SER A 42 5.16 7.58 -4.77
C SER A 42 5.44 6.91 -6.12
N PHE A 43 5.81 5.64 -6.06
CA PHE A 43 5.95 4.78 -7.23
C PHE A 43 5.22 3.46 -6.93
N SER A 44 4.49 2.95 -7.92
CA SER A 44 3.77 1.68 -7.77
C SER A 44 4.05 0.78 -8.97
N ILE A 45 4.21 -0.51 -8.68
CA ILE A 45 4.16 -1.58 -9.68
C ILE A 45 2.94 -2.42 -9.32
N VAL A 46 2.07 -2.65 -10.29
CA VAL A 46 0.88 -3.50 -10.14
C VAL A 46 1.01 -4.67 -11.11
N GLY A 47 0.88 -5.89 -10.60
CA GLY A 47 0.89 -7.11 -11.40
C GLY A 47 -0.29 -7.17 -12.37
N THR A 48 -0.19 -8.00 -13.41
CA THR A 48 -1.28 -8.15 -14.39
C THR A 48 -2.51 -8.79 -13.74
N MET A 49 -3.61 -8.03 -13.70
CA MET A 49 -4.85 -8.38 -13.01
C MET A 49 -5.78 -9.30 -13.82
N THR A 50 -5.24 -10.29 -14.55
CA THR A 50 -6.05 -11.12 -15.46
C THR A 50 -7.07 -12.02 -14.76
N HIS A 51 -7.02 -12.13 -13.42
CA HIS A 51 -7.82 -13.09 -12.67
C HIS A 51 -8.78 -12.45 -11.65
N TRP A 52 -8.75 -11.13 -11.43
CA TRP A 52 -9.33 -10.52 -10.22
C TRP A 52 -10.43 -9.51 -10.56
N PRO A 53 -11.60 -9.57 -9.90
CA PRO A 53 -12.63 -8.55 -10.07
C PRO A 53 -12.15 -7.20 -9.49
N PRO A 54 -12.42 -6.06 -10.16
CA PRO A 54 -12.01 -4.74 -9.68
C PRO A 54 -12.44 -4.42 -8.24
N GLU A 55 -13.58 -4.98 -7.80
CA GLU A 55 -14.12 -4.81 -6.45
C GLU A 55 -13.20 -5.41 -5.37
N LEU A 56 -12.46 -6.48 -5.71
CA LEU A 56 -11.48 -7.08 -4.81
C LEU A 56 -10.26 -6.17 -4.63
N LEU A 57 -9.81 -5.51 -5.69
CA LEU A 57 -8.76 -4.48 -5.59
C LEU A 57 -9.24 -3.32 -4.72
N GLY A 58 -10.48 -2.85 -4.92
CA GLY A 58 -11.06 -1.80 -4.09
C GLY A 58 -11.07 -2.17 -2.61
N SER A 59 -11.49 -3.40 -2.29
CA SER A 59 -11.53 -3.92 -0.92
C SER A 59 -10.13 -4.01 -0.29
N LEU A 60 -9.16 -4.50 -1.04
CA LEU A 60 -7.77 -4.58 -0.60
C LEU A 60 -7.18 -3.19 -0.29
N LEU A 61 -7.45 -2.19 -1.13
CA LEU A 61 -6.98 -0.82 -0.88
C LEU A 61 -7.59 -0.22 0.40
N VAL A 62 -8.85 -0.54 0.72
CA VAL A 62 -9.48 -0.14 1.99
C VAL A 62 -8.79 -0.81 3.18
N GLU A 63 -8.48 -2.11 3.08
CA GLU A 63 -7.74 -2.83 4.11
C GLU A 63 -6.32 -2.26 4.33
N CYS A 64 -5.64 -1.89 3.24
CA CYS A 64 -4.35 -1.19 3.30
C CYS A 64 -4.46 0.14 4.07
N VAL A 65 -5.51 0.92 3.85
CA VAL A 65 -5.74 2.19 4.57
C VAL A 65 -5.94 1.96 6.07
N GLN A 66 -6.73 0.94 6.45
CA GLN A 66 -6.93 0.59 7.85
C GLN A 66 -5.62 0.14 8.52
N THR A 67 -4.86 -0.72 7.85
CA THR A 67 -3.58 -1.21 8.35
C THR A 67 -2.55 -0.08 8.49
N ALA A 68 -2.52 0.86 7.53
CA ALA A 68 -1.66 2.03 7.60
C ALA A 68 -2.03 2.95 8.78
N ALA A 69 -3.33 3.16 9.03
CA ALA A 69 -3.79 3.96 10.16
C ALA A 69 -3.37 3.34 11.50
N ALA A 70 -3.59 2.04 11.68
CA ALA A 70 -3.18 1.32 12.87
C ALA A 70 -1.65 1.37 13.09
N GLY A 71 -0.86 1.13 12.05
CA GLY A 71 0.59 1.19 12.12
C GLY A 71 1.12 2.59 12.45
N TYR A 72 0.56 3.63 11.85
CA TYR A 72 0.96 5.01 12.10
C TYR A 72 0.53 5.48 13.50
N SER A 73 -0.66 5.10 13.95
CA SER A 73 -1.14 5.35 15.32
C SER A 73 -0.20 4.71 16.34
N ALA A 74 0.16 3.44 16.16
CA ALA A 74 1.09 2.74 17.04
C ALA A 74 2.48 3.39 17.07
N HIS A 75 2.95 3.95 15.96
CA HIS A 75 4.25 4.61 15.88
C HIS A 75 4.28 6.01 16.50
N THR A 76 3.21 6.80 16.33
CA THR A 76 3.18 8.23 16.70
C THR A 76 2.43 8.53 17.99
N GLY A 77 1.58 7.60 18.45
CA GLY A 77 0.67 7.81 19.58
C GLY A 77 -0.57 8.64 19.26
N LEU A 78 -0.76 9.04 17.99
CA LEU A 78 -1.99 9.71 17.56
C LEU A 78 -3.19 8.76 17.59
N PRO A 79 -4.41 9.23 17.87
CA PRO A 79 -5.61 8.41 17.79
C PRO A 79 -5.79 7.82 16.39
N GLU A 80 -6.00 6.50 16.30
CA GLU A 80 -6.16 5.81 15.01
C GLU A 80 -7.27 6.41 14.15
N ALA A 81 -8.38 6.84 14.75
CA ALA A 81 -9.48 7.49 14.04
C ALA A 81 -9.07 8.82 13.39
N GLU A 82 -8.21 9.60 14.04
CA GLU A 82 -7.69 10.87 13.49
C GLU A 82 -6.76 10.59 12.30
N VAL A 83 -5.88 9.60 12.45
CA VAL A 83 -4.98 9.17 11.39
C VAL A 83 -5.77 8.65 10.19
N LEU A 84 -6.77 7.78 10.42
CA LEU A 84 -7.62 7.23 9.39
C LEU A 84 -8.37 8.33 8.63
N GLN A 85 -8.92 9.31 9.34
CA GLN A 85 -9.56 10.48 8.71
C GLN A 85 -8.57 11.28 7.85
N GLY A 86 -7.33 11.45 8.33
CA GLY A 86 -6.26 12.13 7.58
C GLY A 86 -5.91 11.41 6.27
N ILE A 87 -5.80 10.08 6.31
CA ILE A 87 -5.51 9.27 5.11
C ILE A 87 -6.67 9.37 4.11
N TRP A 88 -7.92 9.24 4.56
CA TRP A 88 -9.09 9.36 3.67
C TRP A 88 -9.19 10.73 3.01
N ARG A 89 -8.93 11.80 3.76
CA ARG A 89 -8.89 13.15 3.19
C ARG A 89 -7.86 13.25 2.05
N GLY A 90 -6.64 12.77 2.26
CA GLY A 90 -5.61 12.76 1.22
C GLY A 90 -6.01 11.92 -0.01
N PHE A 91 -6.69 10.80 0.21
CA PHE A 91 -7.22 9.96 -0.87
C PHE A 91 -8.30 10.68 -1.69
N ASP A 92 -9.23 11.37 -1.03
CA ASP A 92 -10.30 12.12 -1.68
C ASP A 92 -9.77 13.34 -2.45
N GLU A 93 -8.80 14.07 -1.87
CA GLU A 93 -8.12 15.20 -2.51
C GLU A 93 -7.41 14.77 -3.80
N GLU A 94 -6.68 13.66 -3.75
CA GLU A 94 -5.98 13.08 -4.90
C GLU A 94 -6.96 12.62 -5.98
N ARG A 95 -8.04 11.94 -5.58
CA ARG A 95 -9.10 11.52 -6.51
C ARG A 95 -9.73 12.73 -7.19
N ALA A 96 -10.04 13.79 -6.44
CA ALA A 96 -10.63 15.01 -6.99
C ALA A 96 -9.70 15.69 -8.00
N ARG A 97 -8.39 15.75 -7.71
CA ARG A 97 -7.38 16.28 -8.61
C ARG A 97 -7.34 15.51 -9.93
N LEU A 98 -7.28 14.18 -9.90
CA LEU A 98 -7.25 13.36 -11.12
C LEU A 98 -8.51 13.51 -11.98
N VAL A 99 -9.68 13.66 -11.34
CA VAL A 99 -10.94 13.91 -12.05
C VAL A 99 -10.93 15.29 -12.72
N ALA A 100 -10.41 16.31 -12.04
CA ALA A 100 -10.29 17.65 -12.61
C ALA A 100 -9.28 17.68 -13.78
N ASP A 101 -8.10 17.09 -13.60
CA ASP A 101 -7.06 17.01 -14.63
C ASP A 101 -7.56 16.26 -15.89
N GLY A 102 -8.30 15.15 -15.70
CA GLY A 102 -8.91 14.40 -16.81
C GLY A 102 -10.11 15.09 -17.48
N ALA A 103 -10.68 16.12 -16.85
CA ALA A 103 -11.74 16.95 -17.45
C ALA A 103 -11.18 18.09 -18.30
N GLU A 104 -9.92 18.50 -18.11
CA GLU A 104 -9.24 19.51 -18.93
C GLU A 104 -8.62 18.94 -20.23
N GLU A 105 -8.47 17.61 -20.32
CA GLU A 105 -7.95 16.91 -21.50
C GLU A 105 -9.04 16.52 -22.55
N ASN A 106 -10.31 16.88 -22.32
CA ASN A 106 -11.46 16.65 -23.23
C ASN A 106 -12.14 17.95 -23.68
#